data_AF-K9WPQ6-F1
#
_entry.id   AF-K9WPQ6-F1
#
_cell.length_a   1.000
_cell.length_b   1.000
_cell.length_c   1.000
_cell.angle_alpha   90.00
_cell.angle_beta   90.00
_cell.angle_gamma   90.00
#
_symmetry.space_group_name_H-M   'P 1'
#
loop_
_entity.id
_entity.type
_entity.pdbx_description
1 polymer ?
#
loop_
_entity_poly.entity_id
_entity_poly.type
_entity_poly.pdbx_seq_one_letter_code
_entity_poly.pdbx_strand_id
1 'polypeptide(L)'
;MSIELDLGNAAHWEQFHYSSRQVSWRTNYLFNPLEEIDCSGGTLLESSILASFANSTNAKSTWRVAGWLHQKIRVGVAVGGGLDAVSQHNSRVLLNRVNLHFWRRDIKSYGLSFAATNWMQQLNLTLWKYTGPIIDLTQEAIDLTRIDILRTEAKVDILFKDWKR
;
A
#
# COMPACT_ATOMS: atom_id res chain seq x y z
N MET A 1 -18.93 -4.28 18.48
CA MET A 1 -17.67 -4.11 19.21
C MET A 1 -16.77 -3.23 18.35
N SER A 2 -16.15 -2.19 18.92
CA SER A 2 -15.26 -1.29 18.19
C SER A 2 -13.96 -1.99 17.82
N ILE A 3 -13.57 -1.92 16.56
CA ILE A 3 -12.32 -2.47 16.03
C ILE A 3 -11.17 -1.55 16.41
N GLU A 4 -10.07 -2.12 16.89
CA GLU A 4 -8.82 -1.41 17.15
C GLU A 4 -7.74 -1.91 16.16
N LEU A 5 -7.37 -1.05 15.21
CA LEU A 5 -6.19 -1.25 14.36
C LEU A 5 -4.97 -0.72 15.14
N ASP A 6 -4.19 -1.61 15.73
CA ASP A 6 -3.00 -1.25 16.49
C ASP A 6 -1.77 -1.08 15.60
N LEU A 7 -1.65 0.12 15.02
CA LEU A 7 -0.48 0.52 14.23
C LEU A 7 0.74 0.89 15.09
N GLY A 8 0.53 1.14 16.39
CA GLY A 8 1.56 1.60 17.32
C GLY A 8 2.46 0.49 17.85
N ASN A 9 1.97 -0.75 17.82
CA ASN A 9 2.74 -1.91 18.26
C ASN A 9 3.76 -2.37 17.19
N ALA A 10 5.04 -2.17 17.50
CA ALA A 10 6.16 -2.56 16.65
C ALA A 10 6.21 -4.07 16.33
N ALA A 11 5.63 -4.93 17.17
CA ALA A 11 5.60 -6.38 16.93
C ALA A 11 4.70 -6.77 15.75
N HIS A 12 3.79 -5.88 15.32
CA HIS A 12 2.92 -6.10 14.16
C HIS A 12 3.55 -5.66 12.83
N TRP A 13 4.80 -5.23 12.85
CA TRP A 13 5.52 -4.77 11.66
C TRP A 13 6.70 -5.69 11.36
N GLU A 14 6.74 -6.23 10.15
CA GLU A 14 7.84 -7.05 9.68
C GLU A 14 8.56 -6.34 8.53
N GLN A 15 9.87 -6.15 8.66
CA GLN A 15 10.68 -5.62 7.57
C GLN A 15 10.84 -6.69 6.51
N PHE A 16 10.37 -6.42 5.29
CA PHE A 16 10.52 -7.38 4.17
C PHE A 16 11.53 -6.92 3.13
N HIS A 17 11.83 -5.61 3.06
CA HIS A 17 12.78 -5.08 2.08
C HIS A 17 13.65 -3.99 2.67
N TYR A 18 14.96 -4.09 2.38
CA TYR A 18 15.94 -3.05 2.61
C TYR A 18 16.86 -2.97 1.40
N SER A 19 17.10 -1.76 0.91
CA SER A 19 17.99 -1.51 -0.21
C SER A 19 18.71 -0.18 0.00
N SER A 20 20.02 -0.20 -0.22
CA SER A 20 20.87 0.98 -0.25
C SER A 20 21.47 1.08 -1.65
N ARG A 21 21.23 2.22 -2.32
CA ARG A 21 21.69 2.47 -3.68
C ARG A 21 22.39 3.82 -3.77
N GLN A 22 23.38 3.88 -4.63
CA GLN A 22 24.09 5.08 -5.02
C GLN A 22 24.18 5.13 -6.54
N VAL A 23 24.20 6.35 -7.08
CA VAL A 23 24.26 6.57 -8.53
C VAL A 23 25.61 6.18 -9.12
N SER A 24 25.60 5.75 -10.38
CA SER A 24 26.80 5.63 -11.19
C SER A 24 27.12 6.99 -11.83
N TRP A 25 28.31 7.51 -11.53
CA TRP A 25 28.80 8.73 -12.13
C TRP A 25 29.36 8.44 -13.52
N ARG A 26 28.91 9.18 -14.54
CA ARG A 26 29.55 9.16 -15.87
C ARG A 26 30.75 10.12 -15.90
N THR A 27 30.60 11.27 -15.24
CA THR A 27 31.63 12.29 -15.07
C THR A 27 31.49 12.92 -13.68
N ASN A 28 32.36 13.85 -13.30
CA ASN A 28 32.28 14.54 -12.00
C ASN A 28 31.00 15.36 -11.79
N TYR A 29 30.25 15.68 -12.86
CA TYR A 29 29.06 16.54 -12.79
C TYR A 29 27.80 15.87 -13.34
N LEU A 30 27.94 14.69 -13.95
CA LEU A 30 26.83 14.00 -14.59
C LEU A 30 26.74 12.56 -14.08
N PHE A 31 25.56 12.22 -13.56
CA PHE A 31 25.25 10.90 -13.03
C PHE A 31 24.06 10.30 -13.76
N ASN A 32 24.00 8.97 -13.76
CA ASN A 32 22.80 8.25 -14.18
C ASN A 32 21.78 8.23 -13.03
N PRO A 33 20.49 8.49 -13.32
CA PRO A 33 19.44 8.29 -12.34
C PRO A 33 19.47 6.88 -11.74
N LEU A 34 19.04 6.75 -10.50
CA LEU A 34 18.88 5.45 -9.86
C LEU A 34 17.88 4.60 -10.65
N GLU A 35 18.25 3.36 -10.92
CA GLU A 35 17.37 2.38 -11.55
C GLU A 35 16.20 2.03 -10.63
N GLU A 36 15.10 1.57 -11.24
CA GLU A 36 13.93 1.11 -10.48
C GLU A 36 14.32 -0.08 -9.59
N ILE A 37 13.95 -0.02 -8.31
CA ILE A 37 14.23 -1.06 -7.34
C ILE A 37 13.05 -2.02 -7.31
N ASP A 38 13.27 -3.28 -7.68
CA ASP A 38 12.31 -4.34 -7.40
C ASP A 38 12.32 -4.65 -5.90
N CYS A 39 11.22 -4.32 -5.23
CA CYS A 39 11.05 -4.49 -3.79
C CYS A 39 10.44 -5.86 -3.45
N SER A 40 9.90 -6.57 -4.44
CA SER A 40 9.23 -7.86 -4.23
C SER A 40 10.21 -9.02 -3.99
N GLY A 41 11.49 -8.87 -4.34
CA GLY A 41 12.51 -9.90 -4.11
C GLY A 41 12.17 -11.25 -4.76
N GLY A 42 11.32 -11.25 -5.79
CA GLY A 42 10.82 -12.45 -6.46
C GLY A 42 9.60 -13.12 -5.81
N THR A 43 9.09 -12.61 -4.68
CA THR A 43 7.88 -13.15 -4.01
C THR A 43 6.74 -12.13 -4.04
N LEU A 44 5.52 -12.58 -4.30
CA LEU A 44 4.36 -11.70 -4.28
C LEU A 44 3.98 -11.33 -2.84
N LEU A 45 3.67 -10.06 -2.63
CA LEU A 45 3.14 -9.53 -1.38
C LEU A 45 1.62 -9.69 -1.34
N GLU A 46 1.10 -10.03 -0.16
CA GLU A 46 -0.33 -10.18 0.12
C GLU A 46 -0.85 -9.16 1.15
N SER A 47 0.04 -8.43 1.83
CA SER A 47 -0.37 -7.47 2.85
C SER A 47 -0.98 -6.22 2.21
N SER A 48 -2.08 -5.72 2.78
CA SER A 48 -2.76 -4.51 2.31
C SER A 48 -2.18 -3.23 2.92
N ILE A 49 -1.47 -3.33 4.06
CA ILE A 49 -0.91 -2.18 4.77
C ILE A 49 0.60 -2.29 4.74
N LEU A 50 1.25 -1.32 4.12
CA LEU A 50 2.71 -1.21 4.09
C LEU A 50 3.16 0.11 4.71
N ALA A 51 4.33 0.11 5.33
CA ALA A 51 5.03 1.33 5.71
C ALA A 51 6.31 1.44 4.89
N SER A 52 6.66 2.66 4.49
CA SER A 52 7.92 2.97 3.83
C SER A 52 8.69 4.03 4.59
N PHE A 53 10.01 3.93 4.52
CA PHE A 53 10.92 4.96 4.96
C PHE A 53 12.05 5.06 3.94
N ALA A 54 12.29 6.27 3.48
CA ALA A 54 13.40 6.58 2.60
C ALA A 54 14.27 7.66 3.23
N ASN A 55 15.59 7.48 3.19
CA ASN A 55 16.54 8.51 3.60
C ASN A 55 17.67 8.67 2.58
N SER A 56 18.35 9.80 2.64
CA SER A 56 19.52 10.10 1.83
C SER A 56 20.37 11.14 2.53
N THR A 57 21.68 10.89 2.63
CA THR A 57 22.64 11.81 3.26
C THR A 57 22.88 13.06 2.41
N ASN A 58 22.74 12.94 1.09
CA ASN A 58 23.02 14.02 0.14
C ASN A 58 21.76 14.75 -0.32
N ALA A 59 20.60 14.45 0.27
CA ALA A 59 19.37 15.11 -0.10
C ALA A 59 19.33 16.56 0.41
N LYS A 60 18.82 17.46 -0.44
CA LYS A 60 18.56 18.84 -0.06
C LYS A 60 17.44 18.89 0.98
N SER A 61 17.53 19.79 1.95
CA SER A 61 16.50 19.98 2.98
C SER A 61 15.12 20.36 2.40
N THR A 62 15.08 20.91 1.19
CA THR A 62 13.85 21.25 0.47
C THR A 62 13.16 20.05 -0.16
N TRP A 63 13.86 18.92 -0.31
CA TRP A 63 13.30 17.70 -0.90
C TRP A 63 12.41 16.98 0.11
N ARG A 64 11.16 16.76 -0.28
CA ARG A 64 10.16 16.07 0.56
C ARG A 64 9.83 14.66 0.08
N VAL A 65 10.17 14.35 -1.16
CA VAL A 65 9.74 13.15 -1.88
C VAL A 65 10.97 12.39 -2.33
N ALA A 66 11.03 11.11 -2.00
CA ALA A 66 12.11 10.22 -2.44
C ALA A 66 11.77 9.54 -3.78
N GLY A 67 10.49 9.30 -4.05
CA GLY A 67 10.04 8.60 -5.25
C GLY A 67 8.61 8.08 -5.14
N TRP A 68 8.29 7.10 -5.97
CA TRP A 68 6.98 6.47 -6.06
C TRP A 68 7.10 4.95 -5.98
N LEU A 69 6.18 4.35 -5.24
CA LEU A 69 5.92 2.92 -5.22
C LEU A 69 4.85 2.59 -6.24
N HIS A 70 5.15 1.59 -7.07
CA HIS A 70 4.31 1.07 -8.11
C HIS A 70 3.90 -0.36 -7.74
N GLN A 71 2.59 -0.61 -7.72
CA GLN A 71 2.06 -1.96 -7.55
C GLN A 71 2.07 -2.65 -8.91
N LYS A 72 2.80 -3.76 -9.03
CA LYS A 72 2.87 -4.59 -10.23
C LYS A 72 1.97 -5.82 -10.06
N ILE A 73 1.11 -6.09 -11.03
CA ILE A 73 0.18 -7.23 -11.02
C ILE A 73 0.37 -8.08 -12.28
N ARG A 74 0.01 -9.36 -12.16
CA ARG A 74 0.03 -10.30 -13.29
C ARG A 74 -1.32 -10.25 -14.00
N VAL A 75 -1.33 -9.82 -15.26
CA VAL A 75 -2.55 -9.73 -16.09
C VAL A 75 -2.63 -10.88 -17.11
N GLY A 76 -1.60 -11.72 -17.19
CA GLY A 76 -1.61 -12.92 -18.03
C GLY A 76 -1.47 -12.66 -19.54
N VAL A 77 -1.11 -11.44 -19.92
CA VAL A 77 -0.98 -11.01 -21.33
C VAL A 77 0.44 -11.27 -21.88
N ALA A 78 1.48 -11.35 -21.05
CA ALA A 78 2.83 -11.66 -21.54
C ALA A 78 3.14 -13.17 -21.50
N VAL A 79 3.75 -13.63 -22.60
CA VAL A 79 4.30 -14.98 -22.73
C VAL A 79 5.57 -15.05 -21.88
N GLY A 80 5.50 -15.70 -20.72
CA GLY A 80 6.64 -15.83 -19.79
C GLY A 80 6.29 -15.71 -18.31
N GLY A 81 5.06 -15.29 -17.96
CA GLY A 81 4.55 -15.37 -16.58
C GLY A 81 5.09 -14.33 -15.61
N GLY A 82 5.70 -13.24 -16.11
CA GLY A 82 6.16 -12.11 -15.33
C GLY A 82 5.04 -11.24 -14.76
N LEU A 83 5.40 -10.28 -13.90
CA LEU A 83 4.52 -9.21 -13.47
C LEU A 83 4.55 -8.09 -14.52
N ASP A 84 3.59 -8.13 -15.43
CA ASP A 84 3.69 -7.34 -16.67
C ASP A 84 2.92 -6.03 -16.66
N ALA A 85 2.04 -5.81 -15.67
CA ALA A 85 1.22 -4.60 -15.61
C ALA A 85 1.48 -3.80 -14.34
N VAL A 86 1.68 -2.50 -14.51
CA VAL A 86 1.71 -1.54 -13.40
C VAL A 86 0.27 -1.10 -13.15
N SER A 87 -0.21 -1.34 -11.93
CA SER A 87 -1.49 -0.81 -11.44
C SER A 87 -1.48 0.71 -11.50
N GLN A 88 -2.63 1.31 -11.77
CA GLN A 88 -2.79 2.77 -11.74
C GLN A 88 -2.52 3.35 -10.35
N HIS A 89 -2.59 2.52 -9.30
CA HIS A 89 -2.35 2.95 -7.93
C HIS A 89 -0.84 3.11 -7.66
N ASN A 90 -0.39 4.36 -7.70
CA ASN A 90 0.98 4.73 -7.35
C ASN A 90 0.97 5.47 -6.01
N SER A 91 1.84 5.06 -5.09
CA SER A 91 1.95 5.74 -3.80
C SER A 91 3.27 6.49 -3.68
N ARG A 92 3.20 7.74 -3.23
CA ARG A 92 4.38 8.57 -3.00
C ARG A 92 5.14 8.12 -1.75
N VAL A 93 6.46 8.05 -1.82
CA VAL A 93 7.33 7.84 -0.64
C VAL A 93 7.95 9.16 -0.22
N LEU A 94 7.80 9.48 1.06
CA LEU A 94 8.34 10.70 1.64
C LEU A 94 9.79 10.49 2.09
N LEU A 95 10.59 11.54 1.98
CA LEU A 95 11.96 11.52 2.42
C LEU A 95 12.04 11.85 3.93
N ASN A 96 12.88 11.11 4.66
CA ASN A 96 13.15 11.25 6.10
C ASN A 96 11.88 11.18 6.97
N ARG A 97 10.84 10.48 6.50
CA ARG A 97 9.58 10.29 7.22
C ARG A 97 9.03 8.91 6.92
N VAL A 98 8.44 8.28 7.94
CA VAL A 98 7.66 7.06 7.74
C VAL A 98 6.36 7.45 7.06
N ASN A 99 6.05 6.79 5.94
CA ASN A 99 4.78 6.95 5.25
C ASN A 99 4.03 5.63 5.22
N LEU A 100 2.72 5.68 5.42
CA LEU A 100 1.87 4.51 5.46
C LEU A 100 1.04 4.42 4.18
N HIS A 101 0.95 3.21 3.64
CA HIS A 101 0.34 2.90 2.35
C HIS A 101 -0.79 1.90 2.56
N PHE A 102 -1.97 2.28 2.10
CA PHE A 102 -3.13 1.40 2.07
C PHE A 102 -3.37 0.96 0.64
N TRP A 103 -3.10 -0.31 0.35
CA TRP A 103 -3.36 -0.94 -0.93
C TRP A 103 -4.76 -1.56 -0.91
N ARG A 104 -5.43 -1.59 -2.07
CA ARG A 104 -6.76 -2.16 -2.18
C ARG A 104 -6.71 -3.68 -1.90
N ARG A 105 -7.69 -4.19 -1.15
CA ARG A 105 -7.79 -5.61 -0.75
C ARG A 105 -8.24 -6.56 -1.85
N ASP A 106 -8.75 -6.04 -2.96
CA ASP A 106 -9.18 -6.84 -4.11
C ASP A 106 -8.01 -7.54 -4.80
N ILE A 107 -6.81 -6.96 -4.71
CA ILE A 107 -5.58 -7.55 -5.23
C ILE A 107 -4.95 -8.41 -4.14
N LYS A 108 -5.11 -9.73 -4.27
CA LYS A 108 -4.60 -10.72 -3.29
C LYS A 108 -3.09 -10.89 -3.32
N SER A 109 -2.47 -10.75 -4.49
CA SER A 109 -1.03 -10.92 -4.66
C SER A 109 -0.49 -9.92 -5.67
N TYR A 110 0.59 -9.23 -5.31
CA TYR A 110 1.20 -8.19 -6.14
C TYR A 110 2.72 -8.14 -5.93
N GLY A 111 3.45 -7.69 -6.94
CA GLY A 111 4.82 -7.22 -6.78
C GLY A 111 4.85 -5.72 -6.52
N LEU A 112 5.96 -5.26 -5.99
CA LEU A 112 6.15 -3.86 -5.64
C LEU A 112 7.47 -3.40 -6.22
N SER A 113 7.45 -2.28 -6.92
CA SER A 113 8.66 -1.64 -7.41
C SER A 113 8.70 -0.19 -7.00
N PHE A 114 9.92 0.32 -6.82
CA PHE A 114 10.16 1.67 -6.36
C PHE A 114 10.97 2.44 -7.40
N ALA A 115 10.40 3.53 -7.89
CA ALA A 115 11.08 4.48 -8.77
C ALA A 115 11.51 5.70 -7.96
N ALA A 116 12.82 5.89 -7.79
CA ALA A 116 13.36 7.08 -7.17
C ALA A 116 13.16 8.32 -8.06
N THR A 117 13.11 9.51 -7.47
CA THR A 117 13.18 10.75 -8.26
C THR A 117 14.54 10.88 -8.95
N ASN A 118 14.57 11.32 -10.21
CA ASN A 118 15.77 11.35 -11.05
C ASN A 118 16.96 12.15 -10.49
N TRP A 119 16.72 13.11 -9.61
CA TRP A 119 17.77 13.93 -9.00
C TRP A 119 18.43 13.28 -7.76
N MET A 120 17.91 12.15 -7.27
CA MET A 120 18.48 11.46 -6.11
C MET A 120 19.79 10.77 -6.46
N GLN A 121 20.84 11.08 -5.70
CA GLN A 121 22.18 10.49 -5.87
C GLN A 121 22.43 9.28 -4.98
N GLN A 122 21.77 9.24 -3.83
CA GLN A 122 21.85 8.14 -2.88
C GLN A 122 20.47 7.94 -2.27
N LEU A 123 20.12 6.70 -1.98
CA LEU A 123 18.86 6.33 -1.36
C LEU A 123 19.06 5.11 -0.47
N ASN A 124 18.61 5.19 0.77
CA ASN A 124 18.30 4.01 1.57
C ASN A 124 16.79 3.89 1.68
N LEU A 125 16.25 2.77 1.22
CA LEU A 125 14.82 2.45 1.27
C LEU A 125 14.61 1.28 2.22
N THR A 126 13.66 1.43 3.13
CA THR A 126 13.20 0.36 4.02
C THR A 126 11.69 0.26 3.91
N LEU A 127 11.20 -0.96 3.75
CA LEU A 127 9.77 -1.25 3.68
C LEU A 127 9.38 -2.29 4.72
N TRP A 128 8.24 -2.04 5.36
CA TRP A 128 7.63 -2.95 6.32
C TRP A 128 6.24 -3.32 5.85
N LYS A 129 5.85 -4.56 6.14
CA LYS A 129 4.49 -5.06 5.98
C LYS A 129 3.84 -5.18 7.35
N TYR A 130 2.57 -4.85 7.43
CA TYR A 130 1.79 -5.10 8.63
C TYR A 130 1.38 -6.58 8.65
N THR A 131 1.63 -7.25 9.78
CA THR A 131 1.33 -8.67 10.04
C THR A 131 0.30 -8.86 11.15
N GLY A 132 -0.15 -7.78 11.79
CA GLY A 132 -1.19 -7.82 12.80
C GLY A 132 -2.57 -8.21 12.24
N PRO A 133 -3.53 -8.56 13.11
CA PRO A 133 -4.88 -8.91 12.69
C PRO A 133 -5.56 -7.71 12.00
N ILE A 134 -6.02 -7.93 10.76
CA ILE A 134 -6.80 -6.96 9.99
C ILE A 134 -8.23 -7.50 9.93
N ILE A 135 -9.08 -7.08 10.86
CA ILE A 135 -10.48 -7.52 10.90
C ILE A 135 -11.31 -6.49 10.12
N ASP A 136 -11.98 -6.93 9.05
CA ASP A 136 -12.80 -6.06 8.20
C ASP A 136 -14.22 -5.93 8.75
N LEU A 137 -14.68 -4.69 8.89
CA LEU A 137 -16.01 -4.34 9.42
C LEU A 137 -17.05 -4.23 8.30
N THR A 138 -16.70 -4.56 7.07
CA THR A 138 -17.59 -4.42 5.90
C THR A 138 -18.65 -5.52 5.86
N GLN A 139 -18.33 -6.76 6.21
CA GLN A 139 -19.31 -7.86 6.17
C GLN A 139 -20.30 -7.79 7.34
N GLU A 140 -19.82 -7.47 8.55
CA GLU A 140 -20.66 -7.37 9.75
C GLU A 140 -21.58 -6.14 9.71
N ALA A 141 -21.12 -5.02 9.16
CA ALA A 141 -21.98 -3.85 8.92
C ALA A 141 -23.04 -4.11 7.84
N ILE A 142 -22.72 -4.90 6.80
CA ILE A 142 -23.69 -5.32 5.76
C ILE A 142 -24.73 -6.28 6.35
N ASP A 143 -24.33 -7.24 7.19
CA ASP A 143 -25.26 -8.20 7.80
C ASP A 143 -26.15 -7.53 8.88
N LEU A 144 -25.61 -6.59 9.65
CA LEU A 144 -26.39 -5.79 10.61
C LEU A 144 -27.36 -4.83 9.92
N THR A 145 -26.94 -4.14 8.85
CA THR A 145 -27.86 -3.28 8.06
C THR A 145 -28.97 -4.10 7.38
N ARG A 146 -28.69 -5.33 6.95
CA ARG A 146 -29.72 -6.23 6.40
C ARG A 146 -30.76 -6.62 7.44
N ILE A 147 -30.34 -6.90 8.67
CA ILE A 147 -31.26 -7.20 9.79
C ILE A 147 -32.11 -5.98 10.16
N ASP A 148 -31.52 -4.78 10.16
CA ASP A 148 -32.23 -3.54 10.51
C ASP A 148 -33.22 -3.11 9.43
N ILE A 149 -32.93 -3.33 8.14
CA ILE A 149 -33.88 -3.12 7.04
C ILE A 149 -35.09 -4.04 7.20
N LEU A 150 -34.88 -5.35 7.42
CA LEU A 150 -35.97 -6.32 7.61
C LEU A 150 -36.86 -5.96 8.82
N ARG A 151 -36.27 -5.46 9.90
CA ARG A 151 -37.02 -4.98 11.09
C ARG A 151 -37.79 -3.70 10.81
N THR A 152 -37.25 -2.81 9.99
CA THR A 152 -37.90 -1.55 9.63
C THR A 152 -39.07 -1.81 8.69
N GLU A 153 -38.90 -2.69 7.69
CA GLU A 153 -39.98 -3.15 6.81
C GLU A 153 -41.13 -3.77 7.61
N ALA A 154 -40.85 -4.66 8.57
CA ALA A 154 -41.87 -5.26 9.42
C ALA A 154 -42.64 -4.21 10.27
N LYS A 155 -41.96 -3.17 10.78
CA LYS A 155 -42.62 -2.08 11.52
C LYS A 155 -43.49 -1.21 10.62
N VAL A 156 -43.02 -0.91 9.41
CA VAL A 156 -43.74 -0.12 8.41
C VAL A 156 -45.02 -0.85 7.99
N ASP A 157 -44.93 -2.16 7.75
CA ASP A 157 -46.10 -2.98 7.40
C ASP A 157 -47.18 -2.99 8.49
N ILE A 158 -46.78 -3.02 9.76
CA ILE A 158 -47.72 -2.92 10.89
C ILE A 158 -48.46 -1.58 10.86
N LEU A 159 -47.73 -0.47 10.68
CA LEU A 159 -48.31 0.87 10.62
C LEU A 159 -49.30 1.04 9.44
N PHE A 160 -48.94 0.54 8.26
CA PHE A 160 -49.82 0.62 7.10
C PHE A 160 -51.04 -0.31 7.18
N LYS A 161 -50.93 -1.43 7.91
CA LYS A 161 -52.04 -2.34 8.18
C LYS A 161 -53.03 -1.75 9.19
N ASP A 162 -52.54 -1.01 10.18
CA ASP A 162 -53.37 -0.32 11.17
C ASP A 162 -54.09 0.91 10.59
N TRP A 163 -53.55 1.55 9.55
CA TRP A 163 -54.17 2.70 8.89
C TRP A 163 -55.36 2.36 7.96
N LYS A 164 -55.53 1.09 7.57
CA LYS A 164 -56.62 0.62 6.71
C LYS A 164 -57.85 0.09 7.48
N ARG A 165 -57.98 0.40 8.77
CA ARG A 165 -59.20 0.22 9.56
C ARG A 165 -59.87 1.56 9.81
#